data_AF-A0A923DA43-F1
#
_entry.id   AF-A0A923DA43-F1
#
_cell.length_a   1.000
_cell.length_b   1.000
_cell.length_c   1.000
_cell.angle_alpha   90.00
_cell.angle_beta   90.00
_cell.angle_gamma   90.00
#
_symmetry.space_group_name_H-M   'P 1'
#
loop_
_entity.id
_entity.type
_entity.pdbx_description
1 polymer ?
#
loop_
_entity_poly.entity_id
_entity_poly.type
_entity_poly.pdbx_seq_one_letter_code
_entity_poly.pdbx_strand_id
1 'polypeptide(L)'
;MSNNSSTSKDAILLMLKKSQTKVIFPIITYGVLKEYLDSGKITFIDSEVKNAYHSAVMFIQTYVGHKLHTGGKYYDAYPIRNLPRYGVLTVKGKSFEIADLFKKDAKNLVEWLPSVIKQHIDLKIGAIPSLGSDNERLNIAIDKNRFQDFIEENITINPSNFEVFSFSILRTHLEKFACKIYRDTRTSSHDKGVDLSTNFGVVYQIKKLQLFSLKNAEEVFSEIKLNFDSERMSDGKVVLIIDDISKDVRNYLINMKVQSISKNEIISICNQFIEVEDRMKVLRVIYDEFRREYESQI
;
A
#
# COMPACT_ATOMS: atom_id res chain seq x y z
N MET A 1 -24.67 -18.55 -22.86
CA MET A 1 -23.24 -18.69 -22.49
C MET A 1 -22.48 -17.62 -23.25
N SER A 2 -22.13 -16.52 -22.59
CA SER A 2 -21.44 -15.38 -23.20
C SER A 2 -19.94 -15.69 -23.34
N ASN A 3 -19.48 -15.93 -24.55
CA ASN A 3 -18.06 -15.92 -24.90
C ASN A 3 -17.53 -14.47 -24.78
N ASN A 4 -17.05 -14.10 -23.59
CA ASN A 4 -16.19 -12.92 -23.47
C ASN A 4 -14.81 -13.29 -24.04
N SER A 5 -14.52 -12.88 -25.27
CA SER A 5 -13.16 -12.88 -25.79
C SER A 5 -12.33 -11.87 -24.98
N SER A 6 -11.63 -12.33 -23.94
CA SER A 6 -10.73 -11.50 -23.15
C SER A 6 -9.62 -10.96 -24.05
N THR A 7 -9.45 -9.63 -24.12
CA THR A 7 -8.36 -9.01 -24.87
C THR A 7 -7.04 -9.10 -24.09
N SER A 8 -5.91 -8.82 -24.75
CA SER A 8 -4.60 -8.72 -24.09
C SER A 8 -4.58 -7.61 -23.03
N LYS A 9 -5.25 -6.48 -23.31
CA LYS A 9 -5.40 -5.35 -22.37
C LYS A 9 -6.24 -5.72 -21.15
N ASP A 10 -7.31 -6.49 -21.30
CA ASP A 10 -8.13 -6.93 -20.16
C ASP A 10 -7.33 -7.78 -19.17
N ALA A 11 -6.44 -8.63 -19.69
CA ALA A 11 -5.53 -9.42 -18.85
C ALA A 11 -4.54 -8.54 -18.08
N ILE A 12 -3.99 -7.48 -18.70
CA ILE A 12 -3.14 -6.50 -18.03
C ILE A 12 -3.90 -5.76 -16.91
N LEU A 13 -5.12 -5.29 -17.20
CA LEU A 13 -5.95 -4.60 -16.20
C LEU A 13 -6.28 -5.52 -15.02
N LEU A 14 -6.50 -6.81 -15.28
CA LEU A 14 -6.69 -7.81 -14.23
C LEU A 14 -5.42 -8.01 -13.38
N MET A 15 -4.23 -8.02 -13.98
CA MET A 15 -2.96 -8.07 -13.24
C MET A 15 -2.81 -6.86 -12.31
N LEU A 16 -3.03 -5.65 -12.84
CA LEU A 16 -2.95 -4.40 -12.06
C LEU A 16 -3.96 -4.41 -10.90
N LYS A 17 -5.20 -4.82 -11.15
CA LYS A 17 -6.22 -4.95 -10.10
C LYS A 17 -5.81 -5.91 -8.97
N LYS A 18 -5.05 -6.97 -9.30
CA LYS A 18 -4.56 -7.97 -8.34
C LYS A 18 -3.24 -7.60 -7.68
N SER A 19 -2.53 -6.60 -8.20
CA SER A 19 -1.32 -6.06 -7.58
C SER A 19 -1.67 -5.21 -6.37
N GLN A 20 -1.47 -5.77 -5.17
CA GLN A 20 -1.75 -5.05 -3.92
C GLN A 20 -0.59 -4.11 -3.55
N THR A 21 0.63 -4.63 -3.48
CA THR A 21 1.81 -3.87 -3.00
C THR A 21 2.86 -3.62 -4.08
N LYS A 22 2.90 -4.43 -5.15
CA LYS A 22 3.93 -4.34 -6.21
C LYS A 22 3.37 -4.75 -7.57
N VAL A 23 3.70 -4.00 -8.62
CA VAL A 23 3.23 -4.25 -10.00
C VAL A 23 4.12 -5.21 -10.80
N ILE A 24 4.41 -6.40 -10.24
CA ILE A 24 5.38 -7.34 -10.82
C ILE A 24 4.95 -7.88 -12.18
N PHE A 25 3.76 -8.49 -12.29
CA PHE A 25 3.32 -9.14 -13.55
C PHE A 25 3.15 -8.18 -14.74
N PRO A 26 2.56 -6.98 -14.58
CA PRO A 26 2.51 -6.01 -15.67
C PRO A 26 3.91 -5.63 -16.18
N ILE A 27 4.89 -5.49 -15.27
CA ILE A 27 6.28 -5.16 -15.63
C ILE A 27 6.98 -6.34 -16.29
N ILE A 28 6.76 -7.58 -15.81
CA ILE A 28 7.27 -8.78 -16.52
C ILE A 28 6.70 -8.80 -17.94
N THR A 29 5.39 -8.56 -18.10
CA THR A 29 4.74 -8.52 -19.42
C THR A 29 5.36 -7.46 -20.33
N TYR A 30 5.60 -6.25 -19.80
CA TYR A 30 6.31 -5.21 -20.55
C TYR A 30 7.71 -5.69 -20.99
N GLY A 31 8.50 -6.22 -20.06
CA GLY A 31 9.88 -6.64 -20.33
C GLY A 31 9.98 -7.72 -21.41
N VAL A 32 9.17 -8.78 -21.31
CA VAL A 32 9.22 -9.88 -22.29
C VAL A 32 8.71 -9.46 -23.66
N LEU A 33 7.70 -8.59 -23.72
CA LEU A 33 7.20 -8.06 -25.00
C LEU A 33 8.18 -7.09 -25.65
N LYS A 34 8.87 -6.29 -24.83
CA LYS A 34 9.93 -5.40 -25.32
C LYS A 34 11.09 -6.21 -25.92
N GLU A 35 11.55 -7.24 -25.21
CA GLU A 35 12.60 -8.14 -25.69
C GLU A 35 12.18 -8.88 -26.97
N TYR A 36 10.91 -9.30 -27.08
CA TYR A 36 10.36 -9.86 -28.31
C TYR A 36 10.40 -8.88 -29.49
N LEU A 37 9.99 -7.63 -29.28
CA LEU A 37 10.03 -6.61 -30.35
C LEU A 37 11.46 -6.28 -30.79
N ASP A 38 12.41 -6.31 -29.85
CA ASP A 38 13.81 -5.93 -30.12
C ASP A 38 14.62 -7.06 -30.77
N SER A 39 14.35 -8.32 -30.41
CA SER A 39 15.14 -9.49 -30.85
C SER A 39 14.39 -10.46 -31.76
N GLY A 40 13.06 -10.38 -31.82
CA GLY A 40 12.19 -11.39 -32.44
C GLY A 40 12.02 -12.67 -31.63
N LYS A 41 12.64 -12.78 -30.44
CA LYS A 41 12.62 -13.98 -29.60
C LYS A 41 11.24 -14.22 -28.98
N ILE A 42 10.73 -15.44 -29.16
CA ILE A 42 9.39 -15.83 -28.67
C ILE A 42 9.43 -16.78 -27.45
N THR A 43 10.57 -17.42 -27.19
CA THR A 43 10.74 -18.42 -26.13
C THR A 43 11.87 -18.00 -25.19
N PHE A 44 11.63 -18.05 -23.88
CA PHE A 44 12.51 -17.54 -22.84
C PHE A 44 12.75 -18.59 -21.76
N ILE A 45 13.99 -18.72 -21.27
CA ILE A 45 14.23 -19.44 -20.00
C ILE A 45 14.01 -18.50 -18.80
N ASP A 46 13.88 -19.04 -17.58
CA ASP A 46 13.57 -18.24 -16.37
C ASP A 46 14.54 -17.07 -16.14
N SER A 47 15.85 -17.28 -16.36
CA SER A 47 16.86 -16.23 -16.21
C SER A 47 16.67 -15.09 -17.22
N GLU A 48 16.16 -15.38 -18.41
CA GLU A 48 15.91 -14.37 -19.43
C GLU A 48 14.67 -13.55 -19.11
N VAL A 49 13.61 -14.20 -18.61
CA VAL A 49 12.42 -13.51 -18.10
C VAL A 49 12.80 -12.59 -16.93
N LYS A 50 13.64 -13.09 -16.01
CA LYS A 50 14.18 -12.29 -14.89
C LYS A 50 14.96 -11.07 -15.37
N ASN A 51 15.83 -11.23 -16.37
CA ASN A 51 16.62 -10.12 -16.93
C ASN A 51 15.72 -9.08 -17.62
N ALA A 52 14.76 -9.54 -18.43
CA ALA A 52 13.78 -8.67 -19.08
C ALA A 52 12.95 -7.89 -18.04
N TYR A 53 12.56 -8.56 -16.95
CA TYR A 53 11.88 -7.93 -15.82
C TYR A 53 12.74 -6.86 -15.13
N HIS A 54 14.01 -7.13 -14.82
CA HIS A 54 14.87 -6.15 -14.17
C HIS A 54 15.09 -4.90 -15.04
N SER A 55 15.34 -5.08 -16.34
CA SER A 55 15.45 -3.97 -17.28
C SER A 55 14.14 -3.16 -17.34
N ALA A 56 13.00 -3.85 -17.35
CA ALA A 56 11.68 -3.21 -17.32
C ALA A 56 11.43 -2.43 -16.03
N VAL A 57 11.81 -2.94 -14.84
CA VAL A 57 11.71 -2.21 -13.57
C VAL A 57 12.51 -0.91 -13.64
N MET A 58 13.77 -0.97 -14.10
CA MET A 58 14.62 0.22 -14.21
C MET A 58 14.03 1.27 -15.16
N PHE A 59 13.48 0.83 -16.29
CA PHE A 59 12.78 1.69 -17.23
C PHE A 59 11.55 2.35 -16.58
N ILE A 60 10.69 1.56 -15.94
CA ILE A 60 9.48 2.06 -15.29
C ILE A 60 9.81 3.02 -14.15
N GLN A 61 10.81 2.73 -13.32
CA GLN A 61 11.28 3.64 -12.26
C GLN A 61 11.70 4.99 -12.82
N THR A 62 12.43 4.99 -13.94
CA THR A 62 12.82 6.21 -14.64
C THR A 62 11.59 6.93 -15.21
N TYR A 63 10.66 6.20 -15.80
CA TYR A 63 9.45 6.74 -16.42
C TYR A 63 8.50 7.39 -15.39
N VAL A 64 8.34 6.79 -14.21
CA VAL A 64 7.48 7.33 -13.14
C VAL A 64 8.20 8.33 -12.23
N GLY A 65 9.53 8.30 -12.18
CA GLY A 65 10.37 9.20 -11.38
C GLY A 65 10.59 8.76 -9.93
N HIS A 66 10.25 7.53 -9.55
CA HIS A 66 10.44 7.00 -8.19
C HIS A 66 10.49 5.46 -8.15
N LYS A 67 10.78 4.90 -6.97
CA LYS A 67 10.90 3.43 -6.74
C LYS A 67 9.75 2.79 -5.98
N LEU A 68 8.77 3.58 -5.53
CA LEU A 68 7.60 3.09 -4.80
C LEU A 68 6.62 2.38 -5.76
N HIS A 69 6.15 1.20 -5.38
CA HIS A 69 5.16 0.39 -6.10
C HIS A 69 5.57 -0.09 -7.51
N THR A 70 6.81 0.17 -7.95
CA THR A 70 7.33 -0.12 -9.29
C THR A 70 7.85 -1.55 -9.50
N GLY A 71 7.53 -2.51 -8.62
CA GLY A 71 8.05 -3.89 -8.69
C GLY A 71 8.56 -4.44 -7.35
N GLY A 72 9.00 -5.69 -7.36
CA GLY A 72 9.56 -6.43 -6.22
C GLY A 72 10.59 -7.47 -6.63
N LYS A 73 10.96 -8.38 -5.70
CA LYS A 73 11.90 -9.44 -6.03
C LYS A 73 11.22 -10.36 -7.03
N TYR A 74 11.92 -10.69 -8.11
CA TYR A 74 11.35 -11.51 -9.19
C TYR A 74 10.69 -12.80 -8.68
N TYR A 75 11.30 -13.47 -7.70
CA TYR A 75 10.79 -14.72 -7.16
C TYR A 75 9.63 -14.58 -6.15
N ASP A 76 9.32 -13.36 -5.66
CA ASP A 76 8.10 -13.11 -4.88
C ASP A 76 6.84 -13.39 -5.72
N ALA A 77 6.97 -13.32 -7.05
CA ALA A 77 5.88 -13.61 -7.97
C ALA A 77 5.64 -15.11 -8.19
N TYR A 78 6.47 -16.02 -7.67
CA TYR A 78 6.44 -17.46 -8.00
C TYR A 78 6.23 -17.69 -9.51
N PRO A 79 7.16 -17.19 -10.36
CA PRO A 79 6.95 -17.01 -11.79
C PRO A 79 6.49 -18.29 -12.51
N ILE A 80 7.08 -19.43 -12.18
CA ILE A 80 6.70 -20.75 -12.75
C ILE A 80 5.20 -21.06 -12.55
N ARG A 81 4.65 -20.74 -11.37
CA ARG A 81 3.25 -21.03 -11.03
C ARG A 81 2.29 -19.94 -11.53
N ASN A 82 2.72 -18.69 -11.52
CA ASN A 82 1.82 -17.55 -11.67
C ASN A 82 1.92 -16.83 -13.02
N LEU A 83 3.06 -16.88 -13.73
CA LEU A 83 3.16 -16.30 -15.08
C LEU A 83 2.12 -16.88 -16.05
N PRO A 84 1.84 -18.20 -16.04
CA PRO A 84 0.83 -18.77 -16.92
C PRO A 84 -0.60 -18.37 -16.57
N ARG A 85 -0.88 -17.95 -15.33
CA ARG A 85 -2.25 -17.63 -14.86
C ARG A 85 -2.91 -16.49 -15.62
N TYR A 86 -2.11 -15.58 -16.17
CA TYR A 86 -2.62 -14.43 -16.92
C TYR A 86 -2.55 -14.64 -18.45
N GLY A 87 -2.11 -15.82 -18.90
CA GLY A 87 -2.08 -16.17 -20.33
C GLY A 87 -1.06 -15.40 -21.18
N VAL A 88 -0.14 -14.65 -20.57
CA VAL A 88 0.93 -13.94 -21.30
C VAL A 88 1.99 -14.92 -21.80
N LEU A 89 2.42 -15.80 -20.89
CA LEU A 89 3.45 -16.80 -21.13
C LEU A 89 2.86 -18.19 -20.94
N THR A 90 3.12 -19.10 -21.87
CA THR A 90 2.77 -20.52 -21.75
C THR A 90 4.01 -21.34 -21.42
N VAL A 91 3.85 -22.37 -20.59
CA VAL A 91 4.99 -23.23 -20.22
C VAL A 91 5.29 -24.20 -21.35
N LYS A 92 6.54 -24.21 -21.83
CA LYS A 92 7.10 -25.21 -22.74
C LYS A 92 8.33 -25.87 -22.12
N GLY A 93 8.12 -27.00 -21.45
CA GLY A 93 9.18 -27.72 -20.74
C GLY A 93 9.80 -26.86 -19.64
N LYS A 94 11.08 -26.50 -19.79
CA LYS A 94 11.83 -25.61 -18.87
C LYS A 94 11.85 -24.14 -19.33
N SER A 95 11.04 -23.79 -20.32
CA SER A 95 10.99 -22.47 -20.93
C SER A 95 9.56 -21.93 -20.98
N PHE A 96 9.43 -20.66 -21.33
CA PHE A 96 8.19 -19.92 -21.47
C PHE A 96 8.06 -19.38 -22.88
N GLU A 97 6.90 -19.53 -23.51
CA GLU A 97 6.62 -18.99 -24.84
C GLU A 97 5.56 -17.88 -24.77
N ILE A 98 5.75 -16.78 -25.49
CA ILE A 98 4.76 -15.69 -25.52
C ILE A 98 3.51 -16.17 -26.29
N ALA A 99 2.35 -16.00 -25.67
CA ALA A 99 1.07 -16.34 -26.28
C ALA A 99 0.78 -15.49 -27.53
N ASP A 100 0.13 -16.10 -28.53
CA ASP A 100 -0.16 -15.45 -29.83
C ASP A 100 -0.95 -14.14 -29.69
N LEU A 101 -1.88 -14.10 -28.75
CA LEU A 101 -2.66 -12.90 -28.43
C LEU A 101 -1.76 -11.70 -28.10
N PHE A 102 -0.73 -11.92 -27.28
CA PHE A 102 0.19 -10.88 -26.86
C PHE A 102 1.25 -10.55 -27.91
N LYS A 103 1.64 -11.52 -28.76
CA LYS A 103 2.52 -11.26 -29.91
C LYS A 103 1.86 -10.31 -30.92
N LYS A 104 0.58 -10.55 -31.23
CA LYS A 104 -0.21 -9.71 -32.16
C LYS A 104 -0.32 -8.26 -31.68
N ASP A 105 -0.48 -8.06 -30.37
CA ASP A 105 -0.65 -6.74 -29.77
C ASP A 105 0.65 -6.13 -29.22
N ALA A 106 1.80 -6.78 -29.38
CA ALA A 106 3.03 -6.48 -28.64
C ALA A 106 3.44 -5.00 -28.75
N LYS A 107 3.44 -4.44 -29.95
CA LYS A 107 3.78 -3.03 -30.19
C LYS A 107 2.85 -2.08 -29.43
N ASN A 108 1.55 -2.27 -29.59
CA ASN A 108 0.52 -1.46 -28.93
C ASN A 108 0.62 -1.58 -27.39
N LEU A 109 0.91 -2.77 -26.87
CA LEU A 109 1.05 -3.01 -25.43
C LEU A 109 2.31 -2.36 -24.87
N VAL A 110 3.45 -2.47 -25.54
CA VAL A 110 4.72 -1.86 -25.09
C VAL A 110 4.63 -0.34 -25.07
N GLU A 111 3.92 0.29 -26.01
CA GLU A 111 3.67 1.73 -26.02
C GLU A 111 2.67 2.16 -24.92
N TRP A 112 1.67 1.33 -24.61
CA TRP A 112 0.58 1.65 -23.70
C TRP A 112 0.86 1.31 -22.21
N LEU A 113 1.57 0.21 -21.94
CA LEU A 113 1.80 -0.30 -20.59
C LEU A 113 2.44 0.72 -19.63
N PRO A 114 3.48 1.48 -20.01
CA PRO A 114 4.13 2.43 -19.08
C PRO A 114 3.17 3.47 -18.53
N SER A 115 2.30 4.04 -19.38
CA SER A 115 1.35 5.07 -18.95
C SER A 115 0.26 4.51 -18.03
N VAL A 116 -0.22 3.29 -18.30
CA VAL A 116 -1.23 2.64 -17.45
C VAL A 116 -0.67 2.13 -16.14
N ILE A 117 0.58 1.65 -16.12
CA ILE A 117 1.29 1.34 -14.88
C ILE A 117 1.45 2.61 -14.05
N LYS A 118 1.88 3.72 -14.66
CA LYS A 118 2.00 5.01 -13.97
C LYS A 118 0.65 5.45 -13.39
N GLN A 119 -0.42 5.44 -14.18
CA GLN A 119 -1.75 5.80 -13.71
C GLN A 119 -2.20 4.94 -12.53
N HIS A 120 -1.95 3.63 -12.59
CA HIS A 120 -2.28 2.72 -11.48
C HIS A 120 -1.50 3.07 -10.20
N ILE A 121 -0.20 3.33 -10.33
CA ILE A 121 0.66 3.76 -9.22
C ILE A 121 0.16 5.09 -8.64
N ASP A 122 -0.07 6.10 -9.47
CA ASP A 122 -0.52 7.43 -9.05
C ASP A 122 -1.86 7.34 -8.28
N LEU A 123 -2.80 6.51 -8.73
CA LEU A 123 -4.07 6.28 -8.03
C LEU A 123 -3.90 5.56 -6.69
N LYS A 124 -2.84 4.77 -6.53
CA LYS A 124 -2.58 3.97 -5.33
C LYS A 124 -1.84 4.75 -4.26
N ILE A 125 -0.77 5.45 -4.63
CA ILE A 125 0.11 6.11 -3.67
C ILE A 125 0.08 7.65 -3.77
N GLY A 126 -0.73 8.23 -4.66
CA GLY A 126 -0.96 9.67 -4.72
C GLY A 126 0.32 10.50 -4.78
N ALA A 127 0.37 11.56 -3.99
CA ALA A 127 1.51 12.48 -3.94
C ALA A 127 2.69 11.98 -3.09
N ILE A 128 2.60 10.79 -2.49
CA ILE A 128 3.60 10.26 -1.55
C ILE A 128 5.03 10.21 -2.09
N PRO A 129 5.29 9.84 -3.36
CA PRO A 129 6.66 9.83 -3.88
C PRO A 129 7.38 11.18 -3.76
N SER A 130 6.66 12.29 -3.87
CA SER A 130 7.24 13.65 -3.73
C SER A 130 7.84 13.88 -2.35
N LEU A 131 7.26 13.25 -1.33
CA LEU A 131 7.72 13.33 0.05
C LEU A 131 9.09 12.70 0.27
N GLY A 132 9.72 12.07 -0.73
CA GLY A 132 11.12 11.64 -0.65
C GLY A 132 12.11 12.80 -0.62
N SER A 133 11.73 13.95 -1.17
CA SER A 133 12.54 15.17 -1.22
C SER A 133 12.38 16.01 0.05
N ASP A 134 13.49 16.37 0.70
CA ASP A 134 13.50 17.32 1.82
C ASP A 134 12.86 18.67 1.45
N ASN A 135 13.15 19.16 0.24
CA ASN A 135 12.61 20.44 -0.24
C ASN A 135 11.09 20.38 -0.42
N GLU A 136 10.57 19.27 -0.95
CA GLU A 136 9.10 19.10 -1.07
C GLU A 136 8.44 19.00 0.29
N ARG A 137 9.03 18.23 1.22
CA ARG A 137 8.54 18.17 2.61
C ARG A 137 8.52 19.55 3.24
N LEU A 138 9.58 20.35 3.08
CA LEU A 138 9.65 21.71 3.60
C LEU A 138 8.61 22.63 2.94
N ASN A 139 8.46 22.56 1.62
CA ASN A 139 7.49 23.35 0.86
C ASN A 139 6.03 23.12 1.32
N ILE A 140 5.70 21.88 1.68
CA ILE A 140 4.40 21.53 2.24
C ILE A 140 4.32 21.96 3.71
N ALA A 141 5.37 21.72 4.49
CA ALA A 141 5.37 21.92 5.94
C ALA A 141 5.47 23.39 6.39
N ILE A 142 5.97 24.32 5.58
CA ILE A 142 6.07 25.74 5.95
C ILE A 142 4.67 26.33 6.19
N ASP A 143 3.74 26.11 5.26
CA ASP A 143 2.36 26.59 5.37
C ASP A 143 1.50 25.54 6.10
N LYS A 144 0.84 25.97 7.17
CA LYS A 144 0.02 25.09 8.00
C LYS A 144 -1.22 24.60 7.23
N ASN A 145 -1.83 25.47 6.43
CA ASN A 145 -3.02 25.12 5.68
C ASN A 145 -2.65 24.14 4.56
N ARG A 146 -1.56 24.41 3.83
CA ARG A 146 -1.05 23.49 2.81
C ARG A 146 -0.71 22.11 3.37
N PHE A 147 -0.09 22.06 4.56
CA PHE A 147 0.16 20.80 5.25
C PHE A 147 -1.15 20.09 5.62
N GLN A 148 -2.13 20.80 6.16
CA GLN A 148 -3.43 20.24 6.50
C GLN A 148 -4.15 19.69 5.26
N ASP A 149 -4.25 20.47 4.18
CA ASP A 149 -4.86 20.07 2.92
C ASP A 149 -4.19 18.81 2.37
N PHE A 150 -2.85 18.77 2.39
CA PHE A 150 -2.10 17.58 1.97
C PHE A 150 -2.49 16.34 2.78
N ILE A 151 -2.61 16.47 4.10
CA ILE A 151 -3.00 15.35 4.98
C ILE A 151 -4.45 14.92 4.69
N GLU A 152 -5.39 15.85 4.58
CA GLU A 152 -6.81 15.59 4.35
C GLU A 152 -7.07 14.91 2.99
N GLU A 153 -6.41 15.38 1.93
CA GLU A 153 -6.50 14.78 0.60
C GLU A 153 -5.94 13.36 0.59
N ASN A 154 -4.77 13.14 1.19
CA ASN A 154 -4.06 11.88 1.03
C ASN A 154 -4.47 10.79 2.03
N ILE A 155 -4.96 11.13 3.22
CA ILE A 155 -5.42 10.14 4.22
C ILE A 155 -6.65 9.34 3.76
N THR A 156 -7.41 9.87 2.80
CA THR A 156 -8.69 9.27 2.37
C THR A 156 -8.58 8.33 1.17
N ILE A 157 -7.47 8.37 0.42
CA ILE A 157 -7.28 7.69 -0.88
C ILE A 157 -7.63 6.19 -0.79
N ASN A 158 -7.11 5.48 0.20
CA ASN A 158 -7.35 4.05 0.39
C ASN A 158 -7.05 3.62 1.85
N PRO A 159 -7.35 2.36 2.24
CA PRO A 159 -7.07 1.89 3.59
C PRO A 159 -5.60 1.98 4.03
N SER A 160 -4.64 1.69 3.16
CA SER A 160 -3.20 1.78 3.48
C SER A 160 -2.77 3.21 3.75
N ASN A 161 -3.27 4.18 2.98
CA ASN A 161 -3.06 5.59 3.25
C ASN A 161 -3.63 5.98 4.62
N PHE A 162 -4.86 5.56 4.93
CA PHE A 162 -5.46 5.82 6.23
C PHE A 162 -4.61 5.28 7.39
N GLU A 163 -4.13 4.04 7.27
CA GLU A 163 -3.24 3.41 8.26
C GLU A 163 -1.95 4.20 8.44
N VAL A 164 -1.21 4.46 7.36
CA VAL A 164 0.11 5.10 7.42
C VAL A 164 0.02 6.55 7.91
N PHE A 165 -0.96 7.33 7.47
CA PHE A 165 -1.12 8.71 7.89
C PHE A 165 -1.53 8.80 9.36
N SER A 166 -2.50 8.00 9.79
CA SER A 166 -2.93 7.95 11.20
C SER A 166 -1.77 7.54 12.11
N PHE A 167 -1.01 6.52 11.71
CA PHE A 167 0.20 6.11 12.39
C PHE A 167 1.22 7.26 12.50
N SER A 168 1.50 7.94 11.39
CA SER A 168 2.54 8.97 11.34
C SER A 168 2.21 10.21 12.19
N ILE A 169 0.93 10.62 12.17
CA ILE A 169 0.41 11.73 12.97
C ILE A 169 0.48 11.37 14.46
N LEU A 170 -0.09 10.23 14.86
CA LEU A 170 -0.08 9.81 16.25
C LEU A 170 1.32 9.58 16.76
N ARG A 171 2.17 8.96 15.94
CA ARG A 171 3.56 8.74 16.31
C ARG A 171 4.25 10.05 16.67
N THR A 172 4.15 11.03 15.77
CA THR A 172 4.79 12.32 15.97
C THR A 172 4.20 13.07 17.17
N HIS A 173 2.89 12.98 17.38
CA HIS A 173 2.22 13.59 18.52
C HIS A 173 2.63 12.96 19.86
N LEU A 174 2.57 11.64 19.97
CA LEU A 174 2.86 10.91 21.20
C LEU A 174 4.34 10.99 21.60
N GLU A 175 5.26 11.06 20.63
CA GLU A 175 6.70 11.26 20.90
C GLU A 175 6.99 12.57 21.66
N LYS A 176 6.13 13.60 21.55
CA LYS A 176 6.24 14.85 22.33
C LYS A 176 6.04 14.63 23.83
N PHE A 177 5.36 13.56 24.22
CA PHE A 177 5.06 13.21 25.61
C PHE A 177 5.99 12.10 26.14
N ALA A 178 7.16 11.93 25.51
CA ALA A 178 8.10 10.84 25.81
C ALA A 178 7.49 9.43 25.74
N CYS A 179 6.38 9.28 25.00
CA CYS A 179 5.80 7.98 24.70
C CYS A 179 6.63 7.32 23.60
N LYS A 180 7.25 6.17 23.93
CA LYS A 180 7.95 5.34 22.94
C LYS A 180 6.94 4.47 22.23
N ILE A 181 7.10 4.40 20.92
CA ILE A 181 6.14 3.78 20.02
C ILE A 181 6.84 2.69 19.24
N TYR A 182 6.24 1.51 19.26
CA TYR A 182 6.71 0.32 18.58
C TYR A 182 5.69 -0.02 17.51
N ARG A 183 6.16 -0.15 16.27
CA ARG A 183 5.34 -0.67 15.18
C ARG A 183 5.49 -2.18 15.19
N ASP A 184 4.41 -2.88 15.51
CA ASP A 184 4.37 -4.33 15.34
C ASP A 184 4.29 -4.62 13.84
N THR A 185 5.19 -5.47 13.37
CA THR A 185 5.42 -5.68 11.95
C THR A 185 4.81 -7.00 11.53
N ARG A 186 4.05 -7.01 10.42
CA ARG A 186 3.35 -8.15 9.77
C ARG A 186 4.19 -9.43 9.53
N THR A 187 5.48 -9.46 9.89
CA THR A 187 6.42 -10.57 9.63
C THR A 187 6.55 -11.58 10.77
N SER A 188 5.95 -11.36 11.93
CA SER A 188 5.81 -12.41 12.95
C SER A 188 4.47 -13.13 12.80
N SER A 189 4.49 -14.45 12.68
CA SER A 189 3.32 -15.36 12.67
C SER A 189 2.47 -15.33 13.97
N HIS A 190 2.65 -14.31 14.80
CA HIS A 190 1.94 -14.02 16.04
C HIS A 190 1.19 -12.68 16.01
N ASP A 191 1.14 -12.03 14.84
CA ASP A 191 0.53 -10.70 14.71
C ASP A 191 -1.00 -10.81 14.78
N LYS A 192 -1.51 -10.52 15.97
CA LYS A 192 -2.92 -10.52 16.31
C LYS A 192 -3.55 -9.16 16.06
N GLY A 193 -3.30 -8.54 14.90
CA GLY A 193 -3.93 -7.29 14.49
C GLY A 193 -3.52 -6.03 15.28
N VAL A 194 -2.29 -5.98 15.81
CA VAL A 194 -1.76 -4.80 16.49
C VAL A 194 -0.94 -3.96 15.52
N ASP A 195 -1.32 -2.69 15.31
CA ASP A 195 -0.57 -1.82 14.40
C ASP A 195 0.48 -0.98 15.14
N LEU A 196 0.20 -0.62 16.39
CA LEU A 196 1.08 0.21 17.21
C LEU A 196 0.97 -0.18 18.68
N SER A 197 2.11 -0.28 19.36
CA SER A 197 2.17 -0.48 20.80
C SER A 197 3.07 0.57 21.46
N THR A 198 2.84 0.84 22.74
CA THR A 198 3.55 1.89 23.49
C THR A 198 4.29 1.30 24.69
N ASN A 199 5.29 2.02 25.21
CA ASN A 199 5.96 1.65 26.46
C ASN A 199 5.06 1.73 27.71
N PHE A 200 3.83 2.24 27.58
CA PHE A 200 2.81 2.24 28.63
C PHE A 200 1.83 1.06 28.52
N GLY A 201 2.07 0.14 27.57
CA GLY A 201 1.22 -1.03 27.35
C GLY A 201 -0.08 -0.74 26.59
N VAL A 202 -0.28 0.50 26.13
CA VAL A 202 -1.40 0.85 25.24
C VAL A 202 -1.11 0.35 23.84
N VAL A 203 -2.10 -0.29 23.23
CA VAL A 203 -2.07 -0.83 21.87
C VAL A 203 -3.13 -0.17 21.01
N TYR A 204 -2.77 0.07 19.76
CA TYR A 204 -3.61 0.72 18.78
C TYR A 204 -3.80 -0.21 17.60
N GLN A 205 -5.03 -0.27 17.12
CA GLN A 205 -5.39 -0.94 15.88
C GLN A 205 -6.01 0.10 14.95
N ILE A 206 -5.52 0.19 13.72
CA ILE A 206 -5.94 1.18 12.73
C ILE A 206 -6.71 0.49 11.64
N LYS A 207 -7.97 0.86 11.45
CA LYS A 207 -8.81 0.30 10.39
C LYS A 207 -9.64 1.38 9.73
N LYS A 208 -9.58 1.47 8.40
CA LYS A 208 -10.47 2.34 7.64
C LYS A 208 -11.90 1.77 7.60
N LEU A 209 -12.63 1.95 8.70
CA LEU A 209 -14.01 1.48 8.91
C LEU A 209 -14.93 2.63 9.30
N GLN A 210 -16.19 2.50 8.90
CA GLN A 210 -17.29 3.36 9.34
C GLN A 210 -18.25 2.55 10.20
N LEU A 211 -18.39 2.93 11.48
CA LEU A 211 -19.13 2.16 12.48
C LEU A 211 -20.36 2.92 12.95
N PHE A 212 -21.52 2.59 12.35
CA PHE A 212 -22.79 3.26 12.66
C PHE A 212 -23.85 2.34 13.28
N SER A 213 -23.61 1.03 13.30
CA SER A 213 -24.53 0.03 13.87
C SER A 213 -23.86 -0.77 14.99
N LEU A 214 -24.64 -1.18 15.99
CA LEU A 214 -24.16 -2.04 17.07
C LEU A 214 -23.69 -3.41 16.57
N LYS A 215 -24.37 -3.96 15.55
CA LYS A 215 -23.96 -5.24 14.94
C LYS A 215 -22.52 -5.18 14.39
N ASN A 216 -22.19 -4.13 13.65
CA ASN A 216 -20.83 -3.99 13.11
C ASN A 216 -19.80 -3.76 14.25
N ALA A 217 -20.21 -3.07 15.31
CA ALA A 217 -19.39 -2.86 16.49
C ALA A 217 -19.11 -4.17 17.24
N GLU A 218 -20.09 -5.06 17.35
CA GLU A 218 -19.95 -6.39 17.94
C GLU A 218 -18.99 -7.28 17.14
N GLU A 219 -19.07 -7.23 15.81
CA GLU A 219 -18.14 -7.95 14.92
C GLU A 219 -16.70 -7.46 15.13
N VAL A 220 -16.49 -6.14 15.13
CA VAL A 220 -15.17 -5.53 15.38
C VAL A 220 -14.68 -5.85 16.79
N PHE A 221 -15.53 -5.74 17.81
CA PHE A 221 -15.16 -6.08 19.18
C PHE A 221 -14.80 -7.55 19.35
N SER A 222 -15.53 -8.45 18.67
CA SER A 222 -15.23 -9.89 18.68
C SER A 222 -13.87 -10.16 18.06
N GLU A 223 -13.53 -9.47 16.97
CA GLU A 223 -12.21 -9.54 16.35
C GLU A 223 -11.12 -9.04 17.30
N ILE A 224 -11.31 -7.87 17.93
CA ILE A 224 -10.41 -7.31 18.94
C ILE A 224 -10.20 -8.32 20.09
N LYS A 225 -11.25 -8.97 20.57
CA LYS A 225 -11.14 -9.95 21.66
C LYS A 225 -10.32 -11.19 21.29
N LEU A 226 -10.35 -11.61 20.02
CA LEU A 226 -9.50 -12.69 19.52
C LEU A 226 -8.03 -12.24 19.42
N ASN A 227 -7.86 -10.95 19.17
CA ASN A 227 -6.60 -10.33 18.84
C ASN A 227 -5.78 -9.92 20.09
N PHE A 228 -6.43 -9.47 21.16
CA PHE A 228 -5.75 -8.97 22.35
C PHE A 228 -5.91 -9.93 23.55
N ASP A 229 -4.92 -9.94 24.44
CA ASP A 229 -5.06 -10.66 25.71
C ASP A 229 -6.15 -10.02 26.60
N SER A 230 -6.72 -10.83 27.49
CA SER A 230 -7.84 -10.39 28.34
C SER A 230 -7.44 -9.27 29.30
N GLU A 231 -6.17 -9.19 29.68
CA GLU A 231 -5.63 -8.23 30.64
C GLU A 231 -5.58 -6.81 30.04
N ARG A 232 -5.06 -6.67 28.80
CA ARG A 232 -5.05 -5.38 28.07
C ARG A 232 -6.44 -4.86 27.81
N MET A 233 -7.38 -5.75 27.50
CA MET A 233 -8.79 -5.41 27.35
C MET A 233 -9.40 -4.95 28.67
N SER A 234 -9.15 -5.66 29.77
CA SER A 234 -9.68 -5.28 31.09
C SER A 234 -9.09 -3.98 31.63
N ASP A 235 -7.87 -3.63 31.23
CA ASP A 235 -7.18 -2.41 31.63
C ASP A 235 -7.58 -1.17 30.81
N GLY A 236 -8.36 -1.34 29.74
CA GLY A 236 -8.71 -0.23 28.85
C GLY A 236 -7.55 0.26 27.98
N LYS A 237 -6.56 -0.60 27.72
CA LYS A 237 -5.34 -0.26 26.99
C LYS A 237 -5.45 -0.47 25.48
N VAL A 238 -6.66 -0.66 24.95
CA VAL A 238 -6.90 -0.87 23.51
C VAL A 238 -7.58 0.35 22.91
N VAL A 239 -6.96 0.91 21.87
CA VAL A 239 -7.46 2.08 21.13
C VAL A 239 -7.70 1.68 19.67
N LEU A 240 -8.92 1.88 19.19
CA LEU A 240 -9.27 1.65 17.80
C LEU A 240 -9.30 2.97 17.02
N ILE A 241 -8.50 3.08 15.97
CA ILE A 241 -8.52 4.22 15.06
C ILE A 241 -9.37 3.86 13.85
N ILE A 242 -10.39 4.66 13.59
CA ILE A 242 -11.43 4.39 12.59
C ILE A 242 -11.74 5.60 11.72
N ASP A 243 -12.30 5.38 10.54
CA ASP A 243 -12.65 6.47 9.63
C ASP A 243 -13.77 7.32 10.25
N ASP A 244 -14.85 6.66 10.67
CA ASP A 244 -16.01 7.33 11.27
C ASP A 244 -16.78 6.44 12.26
N ILE A 245 -17.48 7.05 13.22
CA ILE A 245 -18.21 6.35 14.27
C ILE A 245 -19.39 7.16 14.81
N SER A 246 -20.54 6.50 15.01
CA SER A 246 -21.66 7.13 15.70
C SER A 246 -21.43 7.22 17.21
N LYS A 247 -22.09 8.19 17.87
CA LYS A 247 -21.98 8.38 19.32
C LYS A 247 -22.39 7.14 20.11
N ASP A 248 -23.45 6.45 19.69
CA ASP A 248 -23.95 5.27 20.37
C ASP A 248 -22.96 4.09 20.28
N VAL A 249 -22.36 3.89 19.10
CA VAL A 249 -21.34 2.85 18.91
C VAL A 249 -20.06 3.19 19.68
N ARG A 250 -19.66 4.45 19.74
CA ARG A 250 -18.52 4.89 20.57
C ARG A 250 -18.76 4.57 22.04
N ASN A 251 -19.94 4.90 22.56
CA ASN A 251 -20.30 4.59 23.95
C ASN A 251 -20.29 3.09 24.21
N TYR A 252 -20.78 2.29 23.26
CA TYR A 252 -20.71 0.83 23.34
C TYR A 252 -19.25 0.33 23.46
N LEU A 253 -18.33 0.80 22.61
CA LEU A 253 -16.92 0.41 22.68
C LEU A 253 -16.27 0.83 24.00
N ILE A 254 -16.58 2.03 24.51
CA ILE A 254 -16.10 2.51 25.81
C ILE A 254 -16.57 1.61 26.95
N ASN A 255 -17.84 1.18 26.94
CA ASN A 255 -18.36 0.24 27.93
C ASN A 255 -17.63 -1.12 27.89
N MET A 256 -17.13 -1.50 26.72
CA MET A 256 -16.28 -2.66 26.52
C MET A 256 -14.78 -2.40 26.79
N LYS A 257 -14.44 -1.22 27.34
CA LYS A 257 -13.08 -0.75 27.60
C LYS A 257 -12.20 -0.62 26.37
N VAL A 258 -12.79 -0.39 25.20
CA VAL A 258 -12.07 -0.06 23.97
C VAL A 258 -12.27 1.41 23.67
N GLN A 259 -11.19 2.19 23.67
CA GLN A 259 -11.23 3.58 23.25
C GLN A 259 -11.27 3.66 21.73
N SER A 260 -11.79 4.76 21.18
CA SER A 260 -11.76 4.99 19.74
C SER A 260 -11.37 6.41 19.37
N ILE A 261 -10.64 6.55 18.26
CA ILE A 261 -10.23 7.82 17.68
C ILE A 261 -10.69 7.82 16.22
N SER A 262 -11.54 8.77 15.85
CA SER A 262 -12.00 8.94 14.46
C SER A 262 -10.96 9.66 13.60
N LYS A 263 -11.11 9.59 12.28
CA LYS A 263 -10.30 10.37 11.33
C LYS A 263 -10.32 11.87 11.66
N ASN A 264 -11.48 12.42 12.01
CA ASN A 264 -11.61 13.85 12.31
C ASN A 264 -10.80 14.24 13.56
N GLU A 265 -10.72 13.34 14.54
CA GLU A 265 -9.87 13.52 15.72
C GLU A 265 -8.38 13.40 15.36
N ILE A 266 -8.01 12.48 14.47
CA ILE A 266 -6.63 12.40 13.92
C ILE A 266 -6.24 13.70 13.20
N ILE A 267 -7.13 14.24 12.37
CA ILE A 267 -6.92 15.54 11.68
C ILE A 267 -6.82 16.68 12.70
N SER A 268 -7.64 16.67 13.75
CA SER A 268 -7.56 17.65 14.83
C SER A 268 -6.21 17.61 15.57
N ILE A 269 -5.66 16.42 15.80
CA ILE A 269 -4.29 16.26 16.34
C ILE A 269 -3.26 16.87 15.37
N CYS A 270 -3.43 16.64 14.07
CA CYS A 270 -2.58 17.22 13.03
C CYS A 270 -2.54 18.75 13.09
N ASN A 271 -3.67 19.38 13.42
CA ASN A 271 -3.78 20.84 13.56
C ASN A 271 -3.05 21.42 14.78
N GLN A 272 -2.58 20.57 15.69
CA GLN A 272 -1.79 20.97 16.87
C GLN A 272 -0.28 21.06 16.58
N PHE A 273 0.18 20.64 15.39
CA PHE A 273 1.58 20.82 14.98
C PHE A 273 1.82 22.28 14.56
N ILE A 274 2.35 23.08 15.48
CA ILE A 274 2.68 24.50 15.27
C ILE A 274 4.03 24.61 14.54
N GLU A 275 5.03 23.91 15.04
CA GLU A 275 6.39 23.95 14.51
C GLU A 275 6.48 23.30 13.12
N VAL A 276 7.31 23.86 12.24
CA VAL A 276 7.55 23.32 10.90
C VAL A 276 8.24 21.96 10.99
N GLU A 277 9.11 21.79 11.98
CA GLU A 277 9.87 20.57 12.26
C GLU A 277 8.94 19.38 12.53
N ASP A 278 7.86 19.58 13.28
CA ASP A 278 6.87 18.54 13.54
C ASP A 278 6.13 18.14 12.27
N ARG A 279 5.72 19.12 11.47
CA ARG A 279 5.04 18.89 10.18
C ARG A 279 5.94 18.16 9.20
N MET A 280 7.20 18.59 9.06
CA MET A 280 8.22 17.90 8.27
C MET A 280 8.45 16.47 8.75
N LYS A 281 8.47 16.26 10.07
CA LYS A 281 8.64 14.93 10.66
C LYS A 281 7.47 14.02 10.33
N VAL A 282 6.22 14.49 10.40
CA VAL A 282 5.04 13.72 9.95
C VAL A 282 5.21 13.29 8.49
N LEU A 283 5.51 14.24 7.59
CA LEU A 283 5.69 13.95 6.15
C LEU A 283 6.82 12.96 5.88
N ARG A 284 7.93 13.06 6.61
CA ARG A 284 9.04 12.12 6.52
C ARG A 284 8.63 10.72 6.97
N VAL A 285 7.95 10.60 8.11
CA VAL A 285 7.49 9.29 8.62
C VAL A 285 6.51 8.66 7.64
N ILE A 286 5.59 9.43 7.04
CA ILE A 286 4.70 8.93 5.98
C ILE A 286 5.53 8.33 4.84
N TYR A 287 6.50 9.08 4.30
CA TYR A 287 7.34 8.59 3.20
C TYR A 287 8.11 7.33 3.59
N ASP A 288 8.73 7.31 4.77
CA ASP A 288 9.54 6.18 5.24
C ASP A 288 8.70 4.90 5.39
N GLU A 289 7.46 5.00 5.86
CA GLU A 289 6.57 3.83 5.98
C GLU A 289 6.09 3.34 4.60
N PHE A 290 5.77 4.24 3.67
CA PHE A 290 5.49 3.84 2.29
C PHE A 290 6.73 3.24 1.61
N ARG A 291 7.92 3.80 1.82
CA ARG A 291 9.17 3.24 1.32
C ARG A 291 9.36 1.82 1.83
N ARG A 292 9.18 1.61 3.14
CA ARG A 292 9.32 0.30 3.76
C ARG A 292 8.40 -0.78 3.16
N GLU A 293 7.15 -0.44 2.84
CA GLU A 293 6.18 -1.41 2.33
C GLU A 293 6.19 -1.54 0.79
N TYR A 294 6.41 -0.44 0.08
CA TYR A 294 6.22 -0.34 -1.37
C TYR A 294 7.50 -0.18 -2.18
N GLU A 295 8.66 0.09 -1.57
CA GLU A 295 9.91 0.23 -2.34
C GLU A 295 10.28 -1.07 -3.05
N SER A 296 10.60 -0.93 -4.34
CA SER A 296 11.06 -2.03 -5.16
C SER A 296 12.45 -2.49 -4.75
N GLN A 297 12.50 -3.69 -4.16
CA GLN A 297 13.74 -4.47 -4.00
C GLN A 297 13.83 -5.45 -5.16
N ILE A 298 14.65 -5.13 -6.16
CA ILE A 298 14.94 -5.99 -7.32
C ILE A 298 16.15 -6.89 -7.06
#